data_AF-A0A0D2N324-F1
#
_entry.id   AF-A0A0D2N324-F1
#
_cell.length_a   1.000
_cell.length_b   1.000
_cell.length_c   1.000
_cell.angle_alpha   90.00
_cell.angle_beta   90.00
_cell.angle_gamma   90.00
#
_symmetry.space_group_name_H-M   'P 1'
#
loop_
_entity.id
_entity.type
_entity.pdbx_description
1 polymer ?
#
loop_
_entity_poly.entity_id
_entity_poly.type
_entity_poly.pdbx_seq_one_letter_code
_entity_poly.pdbx_strand_id
1 'polypeptide(L)'
;MKAYASTVLAVVRAGAQSFRGAEDAVMYAVHAALLASGHALVGVGDSAKLEGAQSDAPEVQDSGWNAADDRYTLLYRSEPAAHTRARLLLLKGLVMGGGALVVTLAASRPEGVEPAVMELDARKYYDPEGGPAAAQRYRNLEELCSVVEAALPPLEGGAAAGRLARQAAAQASAADDAGRNEKRAPEASEGRGAGAGAEGRAGERRGEDPLRLHG
;
A
#
# COMPACT_ATOMS: atom_id res chain seq x y z
N MET A 1 3.08 6.49 -16.07
CA MET A 1 2.29 7.57 -16.70
C MET A 1 0.92 7.70 -16.04
N LYS A 2 0.19 8.82 -16.23
CA LYS A 2 -1.18 8.99 -15.73
C LYS A 2 -2.20 8.35 -16.68
N ALA A 3 -3.13 7.57 -16.14
CA ALA A 3 -4.27 7.04 -16.89
C ALA A 3 -5.36 8.12 -17.03
N TYR A 4 -5.81 8.36 -18.26
CA TYR A 4 -6.95 9.23 -18.55
C TYR A 4 -8.19 8.39 -18.85
N ALA A 5 -9.37 8.85 -18.43
CA ALA A 5 -10.64 8.15 -18.64
C ALA A 5 -10.89 7.81 -20.12
N SER A 6 -10.51 8.69 -21.05
CA SER A 6 -10.61 8.44 -22.50
C SER A 6 -9.71 7.29 -22.97
N THR A 7 -8.48 7.19 -22.46
CA THR A 7 -7.55 6.09 -22.76
C THR A 7 -8.05 4.78 -22.17
N VAL A 8 -8.56 4.80 -20.92
CA VAL A 8 -9.18 3.64 -20.28
C VAL A 8 -10.36 3.13 -21.11
N LEU A 9 -11.25 4.03 -21.56
CA LEU A 9 -12.36 3.67 -22.45
C LEU A 9 -11.89 3.11 -23.79
N ALA A 10 -10.79 3.59 -24.35
CA ALA A 10 -10.23 3.05 -25.58
C ALA A 10 -9.76 1.59 -25.38
N VAL A 11 -9.09 1.30 -24.26
CA VAL A 11 -8.69 -0.07 -23.89
C VAL A 11 -9.91 -0.96 -23.68
N VAL A 12 -10.93 -0.47 -22.96
CA VAL A 12 -12.21 -1.18 -22.77
C VAL A 12 -12.86 -1.54 -24.10
N ARG A 13 -12.89 -0.61 -25.05
CA ARG A 13 -13.45 -0.86 -26.40
C ARG A 13 -12.62 -1.88 -27.17
N ALA A 14 -11.30 -1.80 -27.08
CA ALA A 14 -10.39 -2.69 -27.80
C ALA A 14 -10.47 -4.14 -27.27
N GLY A 15 -10.64 -4.31 -25.96
CA GLY A 15 -10.80 -5.64 -25.34
C GLY A 15 -12.11 -6.33 -25.70
N ALA A 16 -13.14 -5.57 -26.13
CA ALA A 16 -14.44 -6.08 -26.54
C ALA A 16 -15.07 -7.10 -25.55
N GLN A 17 -14.79 -6.92 -24.26
CA GLN A 17 -15.16 -7.87 -23.22
C GLN A 17 -16.67 -7.87 -22.94
N SER A 18 -17.19 -9.03 -22.57
CA SER A 18 -18.51 -9.17 -21.96
C SER A 18 -18.35 -9.30 -20.44
N PHE A 19 -19.11 -8.54 -19.68
CA PHE A 19 -19.04 -8.53 -18.22
C PHE A 19 -20.23 -9.27 -17.62
N ARG A 20 -19.98 -10.16 -16.64
CA ARG A 20 -21.06 -10.87 -15.91
C ARG A 20 -21.84 -9.93 -15.00
N GLY A 21 -21.20 -8.85 -14.55
CA GLY A 21 -21.77 -7.88 -13.62
C GLY A 21 -20.97 -6.58 -13.57
N ALA A 22 -21.37 -5.68 -12.66
CA ALA A 22 -20.70 -4.40 -12.48
C ALA A 22 -19.27 -4.58 -11.92
N GLU A 23 -19.06 -5.59 -11.08
CA GLU A 23 -17.78 -5.93 -10.48
C GLU A 23 -16.75 -6.33 -11.54
N ASP A 24 -17.15 -7.16 -12.51
CA ASP A 24 -16.32 -7.50 -13.68
C ASP A 24 -15.93 -6.22 -14.43
N ALA A 25 -16.91 -5.37 -14.74
CA ALA A 25 -16.65 -4.14 -15.48
C ALA A 25 -15.66 -3.22 -14.73
N VAL A 26 -15.89 -2.96 -13.45
CA VAL A 26 -15.01 -2.09 -12.67
C VAL A 26 -13.62 -2.68 -12.52
N MET A 27 -13.50 -3.99 -12.30
CA MET A 27 -12.20 -4.67 -12.27
C MET A 27 -11.46 -4.54 -13.62
N TYR A 28 -12.18 -4.67 -14.73
CA TYR A 28 -11.60 -4.49 -16.06
C TYR A 28 -11.16 -3.05 -16.31
N ALA A 29 -11.91 -2.05 -15.81
CA ALA A 29 -11.48 -0.66 -15.87
C ALA A 29 -10.22 -0.38 -15.04
N VAL A 30 -10.05 -1.04 -13.88
CA VAL A 30 -8.80 -0.99 -13.11
C VAL A 30 -7.64 -1.61 -13.90
N HIS A 31 -7.86 -2.77 -14.53
CA HIS A 31 -6.89 -3.38 -15.45
C HIS A 31 -6.50 -2.42 -16.59
N ALA A 32 -7.50 -1.83 -17.25
CA ALA A 32 -7.30 -0.87 -18.33
C ALA A 32 -6.56 0.40 -17.87
N ALA A 33 -6.79 0.87 -16.65
CA ALA A 33 -6.06 1.98 -16.06
C ALA A 33 -4.57 1.64 -15.86
N LEU A 34 -4.24 0.44 -15.39
CA LEU A 34 -2.84 0.00 -15.27
C LEU A 34 -2.15 -0.06 -16.63
N LEU A 35 -2.81 -0.63 -17.64
CA LEU A 35 -2.30 -0.65 -19.02
C LEU A 35 -2.08 0.76 -19.56
N ALA A 36 -3.07 1.66 -19.40
CA ALA A 36 -2.98 3.06 -19.82
C ALA A 36 -1.86 3.83 -19.09
N SER A 37 -1.50 3.41 -17.88
CA SER A 37 -0.38 3.95 -17.11
C SER A 37 0.99 3.42 -17.53
N GLY A 38 1.06 2.48 -18.48
CA GLY A 38 2.31 1.92 -19.04
C GLY A 38 2.68 0.54 -18.53
N HIS A 39 1.83 -0.10 -17.71
CA HIS A 39 2.10 -1.43 -17.17
C HIS A 39 1.77 -2.51 -18.20
N ALA A 40 2.54 -3.60 -18.22
CA ALA A 40 2.29 -4.75 -19.09
C ALA A 40 1.69 -5.90 -18.28
N LEU A 41 0.61 -6.52 -18.76
CA LEU A 41 0.02 -7.71 -18.13
C LEU A 41 0.93 -8.93 -18.40
N VAL A 42 1.35 -9.64 -17.36
CA VAL A 42 2.27 -10.80 -17.49
C VAL A 42 1.72 -12.09 -16.89
N GLY A 43 0.56 -12.03 -16.23
CA GLY A 43 -0.09 -13.22 -15.68
C GLY A 43 -1.54 -12.94 -15.29
N VAL A 44 -2.36 -13.99 -15.38
CA VAL A 44 -3.79 -13.99 -15.04
C VAL A 44 -4.15 -15.23 -14.20
N GLY A 45 -5.11 -15.09 -13.29
CA GLY A 45 -5.61 -16.19 -12.47
C GLY A 45 -4.49 -16.92 -11.71
N ASP A 46 -4.41 -18.24 -11.86
CA ASP A 46 -3.43 -19.07 -11.15
C ASP A 46 -1.98 -18.83 -11.57
N SER A 47 -1.75 -18.23 -12.75
CA SER A 47 -0.42 -17.83 -13.22
C SER A 47 0.06 -16.51 -12.62
N ALA A 48 -0.84 -15.71 -12.05
CA ALA A 48 -0.54 -14.39 -11.48
C ALA A 48 0.02 -14.51 -10.03
N LYS A 49 1.27 -14.94 -9.91
CA LYS A 49 1.97 -15.11 -8.63
C LYS A 49 3.28 -14.31 -8.64
N LEU A 50 3.59 -13.64 -7.52
CA LEU A 50 4.89 -12.95 -7.37
C LEU A 50 6.04 -13.94 -7.17
N GLU A 51 5.76 -15.07 -6.54
CA GLU A 51 6.75 -16.12 -6.31
C GLU A 51 7.17 -16.76 -7.65
N GLY A 52 8.47 -16.74 -7.91
CA GLY A 52 9.04 -17.30 -9.15
C GLY A 52 8.83 -16.47 -10.42
N ALA A 53 8.06 -15.38 -10.36
CA ALA A 53 7.87 -14.52 -11.51
C ALA A 53 9.11 -13.66 -11.81
N GLN A 54 9.42 -13.53 -13.09
CA GLN A 54 10.58 -12.79 -13.57
C GLN A 54 10.16 -11.40 -14.06
N SER A 55 11.02 -10.40 -13.84
CA SER A 55 10.77 -9.02 -14.25
C SER A 55 10.81 -8.81 -15.77
N ASP A 56 11.16 -9.81 -16.55
CA ASP A 56 11.21 -9.84 -18.01
C ASP A 56 10.17 -10.80 -18.63
N ALA A 57 9.23 -11.31 -17.84
CA ALA A 57 8.16 -12.20 -18.32
C ALA A 57 7.42 -11.58 -19.53
N PRO A 58 7.10 -12.34 -20.59
CA PRO A 58 6.41 -11.80 -21.75
C PRO A 58 5.00 -11.27 -21.40
N GLU A 59 4.50 -10.33 -22.20
CA GLU A 59 3.11 -9.88 -22.08
C GLU A 59 2.15 -11.01 -22.47
N VAL A 60 1.04 -11.11 -21.74
CA VAL A 60 0.01 -12.13 -21.96
C VAL A 60 -1.32 -11.46 -22.30
N GLN A 61 -2.18 -12.21 -22.98
CA GLN A 61 -3.57 -11.79 -23.19
C GLN A 61 -4.35 -11.86 -21.88
N ASP A 62 -5.42 -11.07 -21.79
CA ASP A 62 -6.36 -11.04 -20.67
C ASP A 62 -7.31 -12.25 -20.63
N SER A 63 -7.12 -13.28 -21.46
CA SER A 63 -8.02 -14.44 -21.53
C SER A 63 -8.18 -15.15 -20.17
N GLY A 64 -9.43 -15.36 -19.75
CA GLY A 64 -9.76 -16.04 -18.49
C GLY A 64 -9.50 -15.22 -17.22
N TRP A 65 -9.26 -13.91 -17.34
CA TRP A 65 -9.01 -13.01 -16.20
C TRP A 65 -10.10 -13.02 -15.13
N ASN A 66 -11.35 -13.30 -15.52
CA ASN A 66 -12.54 -13.37 -14.67
C ASN A 66 -13.07 -14.81 -14.51
N ALA A 67 -12.23 -15.84 -14.65
CA ALA A 67 -12.70 -17.23 -14.56
C ALA A 67 -13.28 -17.62 -13.18
N ALA A 68 -12.84 -16.96 -12.11
CA ALA A 68 -13.44 -17.10 -10.79
C ALA A 68 -14.57 -16.06 -10.60
N ASP A 69 -15.63 -16.45 -9.89
CA ASP A 69 -16.80 -15.59 -9.67
C ASP A 69 -16.59 -14.56 -8.54
N ASP A 70 -15.77 -14.90 -7.55
CA ASP A 70 -15.61 -14.13 -6.32
C ASP A 70 -14.28 -13.36 -6.25
N ARG A 71 -13.36 -13.60 -7.18
CA ARG A 71 -12.01 -13.03 -7.14
C ARG A 71 -11.39 -12.82 -8.51
N TYR A 72 -10.47 -11.86 -8.54
CA TYR A 72 -9.65 -11.54 -9.69
C TYR A 72 -8.18 -11.56 -9.27
N THR A 73 -7.29 -12.04 -10.13
CA THR A 73 -5.85 -12.03 -9.86
C THR A 73 -5.11 -11.77 -11.15
N LEU A 74 -4.38 -10.65 -11.17
CA LEU A 74 -3.66 -10.14 -12.34
C LEU A 74 -2.27 -9.72 -11.91
N LEU A 75 -1.26 -10.10 -12.68
CA LEU A 75 0.12 -9.74 -12.44
C LEU A 75 0.61 -8.84 -13.55
N TYR A 76 1.19 -7.70 -13.18
CA TYR A 76 1.72 -6.73 -14.11
C TYR A 76 3.22 -6.57 -13.91
N ARG A 77 3.90 -6.16 -14.98
CA ARG A 77 5.22 -5.54 -14.91
C ARG A 77 5.04 -4.03 -15.00
N SER A 78 5.66 -3.30 -14.07
CA SER A 78 5.71 -1.85 -14.09
C SER A 78 6.62 -1.35 -15.20
N GLU A 79 6.28 -0.18 -15.74
CA GLU A 79 7.20 0.56 -16.57
C GLU A 79 8.40 0.98 -15.71
N PRO A 80 9.65 0.71 -16.13
CA PRO A 80 10.81 1.16 -15.38
C PRO A 80 10.91 2.68 -15.43
N ALA A 81 10.86 3.34 -14.26
CA ALA A 81 11.27 4.73 -14.16
C ALA A 81 12.78 4.83 -14.44
N ALA A 82 13.23 5.98 -14.96
CA ALA A 82 14.63 6.19 -15.32
C ALA A 82 15.57 5.75 -14.18
N HIS A 83 16.50 4.83 -14.48
CA HIS A 83 17.48 4.27 -13.56
C HIS A 83 16.92 3.33 -12.46
N THR A 84 15.70 2.82 -12.62
CA THR A 84 15.10 1.80 -11.72
C THR A 84 14.76 0.53 -12.50
N ARG A 85 14.84 -0.64 -11.85
CA ARG A 85 14.36 -1.89 -12.44
C ARG A 85 12.83 -1.92 -12.43
N ALA A 86 12.25 -2.51 -13.46
CA ALA A 86 10.83 -2.84 -13.49
C ALA A 86 10.47 -3.72 -12.28
N ARG A 87 9.31 -3.45 -11.68
CA ARG A 87 8.75 -4.22 -10.59
C ARG A 87 7.59 -5.06 -11.11
N LEU A 88 7.25 -6.11 -10.39
CA LEU A 88 5.99 -6.80 -10.58
C LEU A 88 4.95 -6.21 -9.65
N LEU A 89 3.74 -5.98 -10.15
CA LEU A 89 2.59 -5.53 -9.37
C LEU A 89 1.52 -6.62 -9.40
N LEU A 90 1.15 -7.14 -8.24
CA LEU A 90 0.07 -8.10 -8.08
C LEU A 90 -1.21 -7.37 -7.70
N LEU A 91 -2.17 -7.38 -8.62
CA LEU A 91 -3.51 -6.86 -8.42
C LEU A 91 -4.43 -8.03 -8.06
N LYS A 92 -5.13 -7.91 -6.94
CA LYS A 92 -6.23 -8.81 -6.57
C LYS A 92 -7.50 -8.02 -6.36
N GLY A 93 -8.62 -8.55 -6.82
CA GLY A 93 -9.95 -8.05 -6.49
C GLY A 93 -10.73 -9.14 -5.77
N LEU A 94 -11.49 -8.79 -4.74
CA LEU A 94 -12.39 -9.69 -4.01
C LEU A 94 -13.79 -9.09 -4.00
N VAL A 95 -14.76 -9.86 -4.48
CA VAL A 95 -16.17 -9.48 -4.49
C VAL A 95 -16.74 -9.73 -3.10
N MET A 96 -17.24 -8.67 -2.47
CA MET A 96 -17.84 -8.73 -1.13
C MET A 96 -19.38 -8.83 -1.17
N GLY A 97 -19.95 -8.86 -2.37
CA GLY A 97 -21.39 -8.87 -2.61
C GLY A 97 -22.00 -7.47 -2.63
N GLY A 98 -23.21 -7.36 -3.19
CA GLY A 98 -23.96 -6.10 -3.23
C GLY A 98 -23.30 -4.97 -4.03
N GLY A 99 -22.41 -5.28 -4.99
CA GLY A 99 -21.62 -4.29 -5.72
C GLY A 99 -20.29 -3.92 -5.08
N ALA A 100 -19.99 -4.37 -3.85
CA ALA A 100 -18.76 -4.01 -3.18
C ALA A 100 -17.57 -4.86 -3.66
N LEU A 101 -16.45 -4.21 -3.96
CA LEU A 101 -15.21 -4.81 -4.43
C LEU A 101 -14.03 -4.27 -3.60
N VAL A 102 -13.25 -5.17 -3.00
CA VAL A 102 -11.97 -4.81 -2.36
C VAL A 102 -10.86 -5.14 -3.32
N VAL A 103 -10.12 -4.13 -3.77
CA VAL A 103 -9.00 -4.28 -4.69
C VAL A 103 -7.71 -3.98 -3.96
N THR A 104 -6.77 -4.93 -3.99
CA THR A 104 -5.44 -4.78 -3.40
C THR A 104 -4.37 -4.79 -4.47
N LEU A 105 -3.39 -3.91 -4.36
CA LEU A 105 -2.23 -3.85 -5.25
C LEU A 105 -0.95 -3.95 -4.43
N ALA A 106 -0.10 -4.93 -4.72
CA ALA A 106 1.15 -5.19 -4.02
C ALA A 106 2.34 -5.23 -5.00
N ALA A 107 3.52 -4.79 -4.59
CA ALA A 107 4.72 -4.82 -5.42
C ALA A 107 5.69 -5.95 -5.05
N SER A 108 6.44 -6.48 -6.03
CA SER A 108 7.61 -7.32 -5.77
C SER A 108 8.74 -6.45 -5.21
N ARG A 109 8.88 -6.42 -3.87
CA ARG A 109 9.90 -5.66 -3.10
C ARG A 109 9.70 -4.13 -3.11
N PRO A 110 10.11 -3.39 -2.05
CA PRO A 110 10.98 -3.74 -0.90
C PRO A 110 10.21 -4.24 0.32
N GLU A 111 10.90 -4.98 1.21
CA GLU A 111 10.36 -5.31 2.54
C GLU A 111 9.77 -4.07 3.22
N GLY A 112 8.61 -4.21 3.86
CA GLY A 112 7.95 -3.14 4.61
C GLY A 112 7.09 -2.17 3.79
N VAL A 113 6.84 -2.42 2.50
CA VAL A 113 5.81 -1.68 1.74
C VAL A 113 4.47 -2.41 1.85
N GLU A 114 3.52 -1.76 2.50
CA GLU A 114 2.14 -2.25 2.59
C GLU A 114 1.45 -2.25 1.21
N PRO A 115 0.63 -3.27 0.90
CA PRO A 115 -0.25 -3.23 -0.27
C PRO A 115 -1.19 -2.02 -0.22
N ALA A 116 -1.41 -1.39 -1.37
CA ALA A 116 -2.47 -0.41 -1.50
C ALA A 116 -3.81 -1.13 -1.52
N VAL A 117 -4.79 -0.64 -0.75
CA VAL A 117 -6.15 -1.19 -0.68
C VAL A 117 -7.12 -0.13 -1.17
N MET A 118 -8.02 -0.52 -2.07
CA MET A 118 -9.08 0.30 -2.63
C MET A 118 -10.41 -0.40 -2.39
N GLU A 119 -11.33 0.27 -1.71
CA GLU A 119 -12.71 -0.19 -1.55
C GLU A 119 -13.57 0.52 -2.57
N LEU A 120 -14.17 -0.25 -3.49
CA LEU A 120 -14.93 0.26 -4.61
C LEU A 120 -16.38 -0.21 -4.52
N ASP A 121 -17.33 0.69 -4.76
CA ASP A 121 -18.71 0.32 -5.11
C ASP A 121 -18.82 0.25 -6.62
N ALA A 122 -18.95 -0.96 -7.17
CA ALA A 122 -19.00 -1.19 -8.60
C ALA A 122 -20.15 -0.44 -9.26
N ARG A 123 -21.28 -0.28 -8.56
CA ARG A 123 -22.45 0.45 -9.07
C ARG A 123 -22.13 1.92 -9.22
N LYS A 124 -21.20 2.49 -8.45
CA LYS A 124 -20.79 3.89 -8.62
C LYS A 124 -20.15 4.15 -9.98
N TYR A 125 -19.51 3.15 -10.59
CA TYR A 125 -18.70 3.30 -11.80
C TYR A 125 -19.28 2.58 -13.02
N TYR A 126 -20.26 1.70 -12.84
CA TYR A 126 -20.89 0.97 -13.93
C TYR A 126 -22.41 0.89 -13.76
N ASP A 127 -23.13 1.20 -14.84
CA ASP A 127 -24.57 1.11 -14.96
C ASP A 127 -24.94 0.11 -16.07
N PRO A 128 -25.39 -1.11 -15.74
CA PRO A 128 -25.74 -2.13 -16.73
C PRO A 128 -26.76 -1.66 -17.78
N GLU A 129 -27.64 -0.72 -17.41
CA GLU A 129 -28.68 -0.17 -18.28
C GLU A 129 -28.22 1.10 -19.01
N GLY A 130 -26.99 1.56 -18.78
CA GLY A 130 -26.45 2.83 -19.28
C GLY A 130 -26.16 2.91 -20.78
N GLY A 131 -26.55 1.90 -21.57
CA GLY A 131 -26.42 1.93 -23.03
C GLY A 131 -26.21 0.55 -23.67
N PRO A 132 -26.15 0.48 -25.02
CA PRO A 132 -25.99 -0.78 -25.74
C PRO A 132 -24.58 -1.38 -25.66
N ALA A 133 -23.53 -0.55 -25.53
CA ALA A 133 -22.14 -1.01 -25.48
C ALA A 133 -21.54 -0.89 -24.08
N ALA A 134 -20.69 -1.85 -23.70
CA ALA A 134 -20.05 -1.87 -22.37
C ALA A 134 -19.32 -0.57 -22.03
N ALA A 135 -18.62 0.04 -23.00
CA ALA A 135 -17.92 1.31 -22.81
C ALA A 135 -18.85 2.50 -22.48
N GLN A 136 -20.11 2.46 -22.90
CA GLN A 136 -21.09 3.53 -22.63
C GLN A 136 -21.72 3.41 -21.25
N ARG A 137 -21.64 2.22 -20.65
CA ARG A 137 -22.18 1.90 -19.32
C ARG A 137 -21.27 2.34 -18.18
N TYR A 138 -20.03 2.74 -18.47
CA TYR A 138 -19.14 3.30 -17.47
C TYR A 138 -19.51 4.75 -17.14
N ARG A 139 -19.34 5.10 -15.87
CA ARG A 139 -19.53 6.45 -15.32
C ARG A 139 -18.45 6.75 -14.29
N ASN A 140 -18.24 8.03 -13.99
CA ASN A 140 -17.27 8.48 -12.98
C ASN A 140 -15.85 7.90 -13.19
N LEU A 141 -15.43 7.69 -14.44
CA LEU A 141 -14.16 7.04 -14.74
C LEU A 141 -12.96 7.90 -14.36
N GLU A 142 -13.09 9.21 -14.40
CA GLU A 142 -12.06 10.15 -13.95
C GLU A 142 -11.74 9.92 -12.48
N GLU A 143 -12.77 9.68 -11.67
CA GLU A 143 -12.62 9.37 -10.26
C GLU A 143 -11.98 7.99 -10.08
N LEU A 144 -12.44 6.96 -10.79
CA LEU A 144 -11.83 5.63 -10.73
C LEU A 144 -10.34 5.67 -11.11
N CYS A 145 -9.99 6.38 -12.18
CA CYS A 145 -8.60 6.56 -12.60
C CYS A 145 -7.76 7.26 -11.51
N SER A 146 -8.34 8.26 -10.83
CA SER A 146 -7.66 8.97 -9.74
C SER A 146 -7.41 8.07 -8.53
N VAL A 147 -8.36 7.17 -8.21
CA VAL A 147 -8.20 6.18 -7.14
C VAL A 147 -7.06 5.21 -7.47
N VAL A 148 -7.03 4.67 -8.70
CA VAL A 148 -5.94 3.76 -9.15
C VAL A 148 -4.60 4.48 -9.19
N GLU A 149 -4.56 5.72 -9.69
CA GLU A 149 -3.34 6.53 -9.75
C GLU A 149 -2.78 6.82 -8.36
N ALA A 150 -3.63 7.09 -7.37
CA ALA A 150 -3.19 7.33 -5.99
C ALA A 150 -2.57 6.09 -5.33
N ALA A 151 -2.94 4.89 -5.77
CA ALA A 151 -2.44 3.61 -5.24
C ALA A 151 -1.03 3.24 -5.73
N LEU A 152 -0.56 3.79 -6.85
CA LEU A 152 0.69 3.38 -7.51
C LEU A 152 1.98 3.94 -6.87
N PRO A 153 2.10 5.24 -6.52
CA PRO A 153 3.37 5.83 -6.10
C PRO A 153 4.08 5.15 -4.91
N PRO A 154 3.37 4.68 -3.86
CA PRO A 154 4.01 3.95 -2.77
C PRO A 154 4.67 2.64 -3.23
N LEU A 155 4.06 1.97 -4.21
CA LEU A 155 4.43 0.64 -4.69
C LEU A 155 5.55 0.69 -5.73
N GLU A 156 5.61 1.77 -6.53
CA GLU A 156 6.65 2.01 -7.52
C GLU A 156 7.92 2.62 -6.91
N GLY A 157 7.87 3.00 -5.63
CA GLY A 157 9.02 3.48 -4.88
C GLY A 157 9.47 4.88 -5.27
N GLY A 158 8.51 5.76 -5.57
CA GLY A 158 8.78 7.18 -5.73
C GLY A 158 9.52 7.71 -4.49
N ALA A 159 10.71 8.28 -4.69
CA ALA A 159 11.54 8.86 -3.62
C ALA A 159 10.83 9.94 -2.78
N ALA A 160 9.66 10.41 -3.22
CA ALA A 160 8.77 11.30 -2.46
C ALA A 160 8.08 10.59 -1.29
N ALA A 161 7.59 9.34 -1.45
CA ALA A 161 6.86 8.62 -0.40
C ALA A 161 7.76 8.29 0.80
N GLY A 162 8.99 7.83 0.54
CA GLY A 162 9.97 7.58 1.59
C GLY A 162 10.50 8.86 2.26
N ARG A 163 10.49 10.01 1.58
CA ARG A 163 10.84 11.30 2.19
C ARG A 163 9.71 11.88 3.03
N LEU A 164 8.46 11.78 2.56
CA LEU A 164 7.28 12.23 3.29
C LEU A 164 7.03 11.37 4.53
N ALA A 165 7.19 10.05 4.45
CA ALA A 165 7.10 9.17 5.62
C ALA A 165 8.18 9.47 6.67
N ARG A 166 9.42 9.74 6.23
CA ARG A 166 10.52 10.14 7.13
C ARG A 166 10.33 11.54 7.72
N GLN A 167 9.77 12.49 6.96
CA GLN A 167 9.44 13.83 7.44
C GLN A 167 8.27 13.81 8.43
N ALA A 168 7.23 13.02 8.16
CA ALA A 168 6.10 12.85 9.08
C ALA A 168 6.54 12.18 10.39
N ALA A 169 7.39 11.15 10.32
CA ALA A 169 7.96 10.51 11.51
C ALA A 169 8.84 11.47 12.32
N ALA A 170 9.67 12.28 11.65
CA ALA A 170 10.51 13.29 12.31
C ALA A 170 9.67 14.41 12.97
N GLN A 171 8.57 14.82 12.33
CA GLN A 171 7.66 15.83 12.88
C GLN A 171 6.86 15.29 14.07
N ALA A 172 6.44 14.03 14.05
CA ALA A 172 5.79 13.38 15.18
C ALA A 172 6.74 13.27 16.38
N SER A 173 8.00 12.89 16.16
CA SER A 173 9.01 12.84 17.23
C SER A 173 9.37 14.22 17.80
N ALA A 174 9.34 15.28 16.98
CA ALA A 174 9.61 16.64 17.42
C ALA A 174 8.44 17.23 18.22
N ALA A 175 7.20 16.87 17.88
CA ALA A 175 6.00 17.27 18.62
C ALA A 175 5.91 16.60 20.00
N ASP A 176 6.32 15.34 20.12
CA ASP A 176 6.38 14.62 21.40
C ASP A 176 7.46 15.17 22.35
N ASP A 177 8.59 15.64 21.81
CA ASP A 177 9.67 16.24 22.62
C ASP A 177 9.32 17.66 23.09
N ALA A 178 8.64 18.45 22.25
CA ALA A 178 8.17 19.79 22.60
C ALA A 178 7.08 19.76 23.69
N GLY A 179 6.14 18.80 23.63
CA GLY A 179 5.07 18.65 24.63
C GLY A 179 5.55 18.21 26.01
N ARG A 180 6.76 17.63 26.11
CA ARG A 180 7.36 17.22 27.39
C ARG A 180 8.02 18.38 28.13
N ASN A 181 8.43 19.45 27.44
CA ASN A 181 9.19 20.54 28.05
C ASN A 181 8.33 21.70 28.58
N GLU A 182 7.07 21.83 28.16
CA GLU A 182 6.18 22.92 28.60
C GLU A 182 5.43 22.65 29.93
N LYS A 183 5.51 21.43 30.50
CA LYS A 183 4.80 21.09 31.76
C LYS A 183 5.62 21.29 33.04
N ARG A 184 6.80 21.91 33.00
CA ARG A 184 7.56 22.30 34.20
C ARG A 184 7.49 23.81 34.43
N ALA A 185 6.36 24.26 34.99
CA ALA A 185 6.31 25.55 35.66
C ALA A 185 7.14 25.49 36.96
N PRO A 186 7.88 26.56 37.33
CA PRO A 186 8.67 26.58 38.56
C PRO A 186 7.79 26.93 39.76
N GLU A 187 7.65 26.01 40.72
CA GLU A 187 7.10 26.32 42.03
C GLU A 187 8.10 27.18 42.83
N ALA A 188 7.57 28.27 43.37
CA ALA A 188 8.28 29.22 44.20
C ALA A 188 8.71 28.59 45.54
N SER A 189 9.97 28.83 45.92
CA SER A 189 10.55 28.38 47.18
C SER A 189 10.31 29.37 48.32
N GLU A 190 9.59 28.94 49.37
CA GLU A 190 9.61 29.56 50.70
C GLU A 190 10.34 28.66 51.70
N GLY A 191 11.49 29.14 52.19
CA GLY A 191 11.78 29.29 53.62
C GLY A 191 12.07 28.08 54.54
N ARG A 192 13.33 28.05 55.03
CA ARG A 192 13.83 27.61 56.37
C ARG A 192 13.90 26.08 56.62
N GLY A 193 14.92 25.49 57.23
CA GLY A 193 16.18 25.93 57.82
C GLY A 193 16.82 24.79 58.66
N ALA A 194 18.16 24.74 58.66
CA ALA A 194 19.09 24.28 59.72
C ALA A 194 19.19 22.80 60.19
N GLY A 195 20.46 22.35 60.30
CA GLY A 195 20.96 21.33 61.27
C GLY A 195 21.51 20.05 60.63
N ALA A 196 22.79 19.96 60.24
CA ALA A 196 23.98 19.66 61.07
C ALA A 196 24.06 18.20 61.58
N GLY A 197 25.15 17.49 61.25
CA GLY A 197 25.52 16.22 61.87
C GLY A 197 26.36 15.32 60.97
N ALA A 198 27.68 15.56 60.91
CA ALA A 198 28.67 14.63 60.37
C ALA A 198 29.42 13.99 61.53
N GLU A 199 29.62 12.66 61.45
CA GLU A 199 30.60 11.78 62.13
C GLU A 199 29.97 10.37 62.19
N GLY A 200 30.61 9.24 61.88
CA GLY A 200 31.97 8.93 61.47
C GLY A 200 32.13 7.41 61.43
N ARG A 201 33.34 6.99 61.05
CA ARG A 201 34.01 5.70 61.27
C ARG A 201 33.73 4.49 60.37
N ALA A 202 34.82 4.20 59.65
CA ALA A 202 35.24 2.93 59.08
C ALA A 202 35.20 1.74 60.06
N GLY A 203 34.85 0.58 59.50
CA GLY A 203 35.02 -0.74 60.08
C GLY A 203 35.42 -1.71 58.98
N GLU A 204 36.69 -2.09 59.01
CA GLU A 204 37.40 -2.98 58.09
C GLU A 204 37.19 -4.47 58.42
N ARG A 205 37.50 -5.33 57.43
CA ARG A 205 37.81 -6.79 57.45
C ARG A 205 36.76 -7.68 56.78
N ARG A 206 37.06 -8.27 55.61
CA ARG A 206 37.94 -9.43 55.26
C ARG A 206 37.22 -10.78 55.39
N GLY A 207 37.38 -11.60 54.34
CA GLY A 207 36.89 -12.98 54.17
C GLY A 207 36.27 -13.11 52.76
N GLU A 208 37.03 -13.27 51.68
CA GLU A 208 37.75 -14.48 51.25
C GLU A 208 36.90 -15.78 51.33
N ASP A 209 36.10 -15.98 50.26
CA ASP A 209 36.15 -17.12 49.32
C ASP A 209 35.85 -18.57 49.84
N PRO A 210 35.84 -19.60 48.96
CA PRO A 210 34.78 -20.04 48.06
C PRO A 210 34.23 -21.42 48.45
N LEU A 211 33.05 -21.82 47.96
CA LEU A 211 32.77 -23.24 47.76
C LEU A 211 32.09 -23.52 46.41
N ARG A 212 32.70 -24.51 45.78
CA ARG A 212 32.61 -25.02 44.42
C ARG A 212 31.88 -26.37 44.49
N LEU A 213 31.50 -26.91 43.32
CA LEU A 213 31.20 -28.33 43.04
C LEU A 213 29.78 -28.79 43.45
N HIS A 214 29.08 -29.71 42.77
CA HIS A 214 29.30 -30.49 41.55
C HIS A 214 27.96 -31.16 41.20
N GLY A 215 27.79 -31.60 39.95
CA GLY A 215 26.78 -32.59 39.55
C GLY A 215 25.98 -32.19 38.34
#